data_AF-A0A9W9EHR6-F1
#
_entry.id   AF-A0A9W9EHR6-F1
#
_cell.length_a   1.000
_cell.length_b   1.000
_cell.length_c   1.000
_cell.angle_alpha   90.00
_cell.angle_beta   90.00
_cell.angle_gamma   90.00
#
_symmetry.space_group_name_H-M   'P 1'
#
loop_
_entity.id
_entity.type
_entity.pdbx_description
1 polymer ?
#
loop_
_entity_poly.entity_id
_entity_poly.type
_entity_poly.pdbx_seq_one_letter_code
_entity_poly.pdbx_strand_id
1 'polypeptide(L)'
;MDTVTGYKHHTEGDDALAQACHDQQEVDDAFHLPGKRGWCFRDGRRDASAPRQLKAHEARRWMPGVGLRLVVIGAQGLSFNALIISYVISPRICHRFVGYFEGVTTYIRAIADIEKGRLPEWSDLQAPDIAIHYWKMPEGQYDVNSLLLYIRVDEAKHREVNHTLGNLDQLKDPNPFTAEWDALLNAHPSKGVQNLKMTGWEKDEAI
;
A
#
# COMPACT_ATOMS: atom_id res chain seq x y z
N MET A 1 14.98 37.69 -3.91
CA MET A 1 13.63 37.33 -4.38
C MET A 1 13.41 35.89 -3.98
N ASP A 2 12.92 35.79 -2.74
CA ASP A 2 12.17 34.73 -2.06
C ASP A 2 12.73 33.30 -2.05
N THR A 3 13.47 33.05 -0.97
CA THR A 3 13.82 31.76 -0.39
C THR A 3 12.56 31.00 0.05
N VAL A 4 12.43 29.77 -0.43
CA VAL A 4 11.47 28.75 0.01
C VAL A 4 11.59 28.55 1.52
N THR A 5 10.67 29.15 2.27
CA THR A 5 10.46 28.85 3.69
C THR A 5 9.69 27.54 3.76
N GLY A 6 10.35 26.50 4.29
CA GLY A 6 9.74 25.20 4.57
C GLY A 6 8.62 25.35 5.59
N TYR A 7 7.38 25.34 5.09
CA TYR A 7 6.19 25.28 5.92
C TYR A 7 5.94 23.82 6.30
N LYS A 8 6.50 23.38 7.44
CA LYS A 8 6.02 22.17 8.12
C LYS A 8 4.67 22.50 8.76
N HIS A 9 3.59 22.29 8.03
CA HIS A 9 2.31 22.00 8.67
C HIS A 9 2.43 20.57 9.18
N HIS A 10 2.78 20.40 10.45
CA HIS A 10 2.57 19.13 11.13
C HIS A 10 1.06 19.07 11.39
N THR A 11 0.37 18.31 10.56
CA THR A 11 -1.08 18.10 10.69
C THR A 11 -1.33 16.85 11.52
N GLU A 12 -2.47 16.76 12.18
CA GLU A 12 -2.93 15.55 12.89
C GLU A 12 -2.90 14.29 11.99
N GLY A 13 -3.01 14.48 10.67
CA GLY A 13 -2.82 13.44 9.67
C GLY A 13 -1.38 12.94 9.51
N ASP A 14 -0.35 13.75 9.80
CA ASP A 14 1.05 13.31 9.77
C ASP A 14 1.39 12.42 10.98
N ASP A 15 0.77 12.69 12.14
CA ASP A 15 0.89 11.84 13.33
C ASP A 15 0.16 10.52 13.15
N ALA A 16 -1.04 10.54 12.54
CA ALA A 16 -1.77 9.34 12.16
C ALA A 16 -1.02 8.51 11.10
N LEU A 17 -0.33 9.16 10.15
CA LEU A 17 0.55 8.48 9.20
C LEU A 17 1.77 7.87 9.88
N ALA A 18 2.40 8.58 10.82
CA ALA A 18 3.54 8.07 11.57
C ALA A 18 3.16 6.86 12.44
N GLN A 19 1.95 6.88 13.02
CA GLN A 19 1.39 5.75 13.76
C GLN A 19 1.08 4.57 12.82
N ALA A 20 0.39 4.83 11.69
CA ALA A 20 0.12 3.79 10.69
C ALA A 20 1.39 3.15 10.15
N CYS A 21 2.44 3.95 9.97
CA CYS A 21 3.77 3.53 9.60
C CYS A 21 4.42 2.60 10.64
N HIS A 22 4.32 2.96 11.93
CA HIS A 22 4.86 2.17 13.03
C HIS A 22 4.13 0.83 13.14
N ASP A 23 2.80 0.86 13.11
CA ASP A 23 1.96 -0.34 13.26
C ASP A 23 2.12 -1.28 12.06
N GLN A 24 2.32 -0.74 10.86
CA GLN A 24 2.60 -1.55 9.67
C GLN A 24 3.93 -2.30 9.77
N GLN A 25 4.95 -1.71 10.37
CA GLN A 25 6.22 -2.41 10.59
C GLN A 25 6.05 -3.63 11.51
N GLU A 26 5.22 -3.51 12.56
CA GLU A 26 4.87 -4.66 13.42
C GLU A 26 4.05 -5.74 12.70
N VAL A 27 3.26 -5.37 11.69
CA VAL A 27 2.55 -6.33 10.82
C VAL A 27 3.55 -7.14 10.00
N ASP A 28 4.48 -6.45 9.34
CA ASP A 28 5.47 -7.07 8.46
C ASP A 28 6.43 -7.99 9.23
N ASP A 29 6.85 -7.59 10.44
CA ASP A 29 7.70 -8.41 11.31
C ASP A 29 6.98 -9.69 11.78
N ALA A 30 5.66 -9.62 12.01
CA ALA A 30 4.86 -10.78 12.40
C ALA A 30 4.68 -11.80 11.24
N PHE A 31 4.84 -11.37 9.98
CA PHE A 31 4.75 -12.23 8.80
C PHE A 31 6.00 -13.12 8.64
N HIS A 32 7.11 -12.79 9.30
CA HIS A 32 8.38 -13.52 9.22
C HIS A 32 8.53 -14.68 10.22
N LEU A 33 7.49 -14.97 11.01
CA LEU A 33 7.50 -16.14 11.89
C LEU A 33 7.42 -17.44 11.07
N PRO A 34 8.37 -18.39 11.23
CA PRO A 34 8.34 -19.65 10.52
C PRO A 34 7.11 -20.47 10.93
N GLY A 35 6.18 -20.69 9.99
CA GLY A 35 5.05 -21.62 10.18
C GLY A 35 3.69 -21.20 9.64
N LYS A 36 3.49 -19.96 9.17
CA LYS A 36 2.18 -19.53 8.66
C LYS A 36 2.09 -19.59 7.12
N ARG A 37 2.07 -20.82 6.58
CA ARG A 37 1.78 -21.07 5.16
C ARG A 37 0.28 -21.32 4.96
N GLY A 38 -0.38 -20.46 4.17
CA GLY A 38 -1.65 -20.76 3.51
C GLY A 38 -2.83 -19.89 3.94
N TRP A 39 -3.17 -18.90 3.10
CA TRP A 39 -4.45 -18.20 3.17
C TRP A 39 -5.46 -18.94 2.31
N CYS A 40 -6.33 -19.72 2.95
CA CYS A 40 -7.57 -20.15 2.33
C CYS A 40 -8.57 -19.00 2.44
N PHE A 41 -9.06 -18.52 1.30
CA PHE A 41 -10.16 -17.55 1.20
C PHE A 41 -11.39 -18.10 1.92
N ARG A 42 -11.54 -17.77 3.21
CA ARG A 42 -12.76 -17.99 3.98
C ARG A 42 -13.18 -16.65 4.53
N ASP A 43 -14.17 -16.06 3.85
CA ASP A 43 -14.89 -14.84 4.23
C ASP A 43 -15.14 -14.85 5.75
N GLY A 44 -14.42 -13.98 6.46
CA GLY A 44 -14.54 -13.78 7.89
C GLY A 44 -15.77 -12.96 8.22
N ARG A 45 -16.97 -13.47 7.91
CA ARG A 45 -18.22 -12.92 8.45
C ARG A 45 -18.73 -13.78 9.59
N ARG A 46 -18.46 -13.35 10.82
CA ARG A 46 -19.23 -13.74 12.01
C ARG A 46 -19.53 -12.54 12.90
N ASP A 47 -20.14 -11.51 12.32
CA ASP A 47 -21.03 -10.62 13.06
C ASP A 47 -22.48 -11.18 12.96
N ALA A 48 -22.95 -11.81 14.04
CA ALA A 48 -24.19 -12.59 14.06
C ALA A 48 -25.48 -11.74 14.16
N SER A 49 -25.41 -10.41 14.09
CA SER A 49 -26.50 -9.51 14.47
C SER A 49 -27.31 -8.90 13.32
N ALA A 50 -26.74 -8.75 12.11
CA ALA A 50 -27.46 -8.13 11.00
C ALA A 50 -28.27 -9.15 10.17
N PRO A 51 -29.55 -8.87 9.84
CA PRO A 51 -30.42 -9.81 9.13
C PRO A 51 -29.89 -10.11 7.72
N ARG A 52 -29.94 -11.39 7.33
CA ARG A 52 -29.37 -11.94 6.09
C ARG A 52 -29.80 -11.19 4.81
N GLN A 53 -31.00 -10.63 4.81
CA GLN A 53 -31.55 -9.86 3.69
C GLN A 53 -30.90 -8.46 3.57
N LEU A 54 -30.55 -7.86 4.73
CA LEU A 54 -29.83 -6.59 4.78
C LEU A 54 -28.39 -6.78 4.23
N LYS A 55 -27.74 -7.88 4.59
CA LYS A 55 -26.42 -8.21 4.04
C LYS A 55 -26.43 -8.51 2.54
N ALA A 56 -27.53 -9.08 2.02
CA ALA A 56 -27.66 -9.43 0.60
C ALA A 56 -27.95 -8.21 -0.29
N HIS A 57 -28.79 -7.27 0.16
CA HIS A 57 -29.07 -6.05 -0.63
C HIS A 57 -27.87 -5.09 -0.66
N GLU A 58 -27.12 -4.95 0.44
CA GLU A 58 -25.86 -4.20 0.49
C GLU A 58 -24.77 -4.86 -0.36
N ALA A 59 -24.61 -6.18 -0.26
CA ALA A 59 -23.66 -6.90 -1.10
C ALA A 59 -23.98 -6.72 -2.60
N ARG A 60 -25.26 -6.72 -2.98
CA ARG A 60 -25.68 -6.49 -4.37
C ARG A 60 -25.37 -5.08 -4.87
N ARG A 61 -25.33 -4.09 -3.98
CA ARG A 61 -24.99 -2.69 -4.31
C ARG A 61 -23.57 -2.56 -4.87
N TRP A 62 -22.65 -3.37 -4.38
CA TRP A 62 -21.23 -3.36 -4.75
C TRP A 62 -20.84 -4.47 -5.73
N MET A 63 -21.80 -5.28 -6.20
CA MET A 63 -21.53 -6.33 -7.17
C MET A 63 -21.32 -5.73 -8.56
N PRO A 64 -20.13 -5.88 -9.18
CA PRO A 64 -19.89 -5.37 -10.51
C PRO A 64 -20.80 -6.10 -11.51
N GLY A 65 -21.35 -5.36 -12.49
CA GLY A 65 -22.13 -5.94 -13.58
C GLY A 65 -21.29 -6.83 -14.49
N VAL A 66 -21.94 -7.69 -15.30
CA VAL A 66 -21.24 -8.64 -16.18
C VAL A 66 -20.29 -7.92 -17.15
N GLY A 67 -20.70 -6.77 -17.71
CA GLY A 67 -19.85 -5.97 -18.59
C GLY A 67 -18.54 -5.52 -17.91
N LEU A 68 -18.63 -4.95 -16.70
CA LEU A 68 -17.44 -4.55 -15.94
C LEU A 68 -16.54 -5.75 -15.62
N ARG A 69 -17.13 -6.89 -15.22
CA ARG A 69 -16.36 -8.12 -14.96
C ARG A 69 -15.60 -8.60 -16.20
N LEU A 70 -16.23 -8.57 -17.37
CA LEU A 70 -15.58 -8.96 -18.62
C LEU A 70 -14.44 -7.99 -19.00
N VAL A 71 -14.63 -6.69 -18.80
CA VAL A 71 -13.56 -5.69 -18.99
C VAL A 71 -12.40 -5.95 -18.04
N VAL A 72 -12.66 -6.23 -16.76
CA VAL A 72 -11.62 -6.55 -15.77
C VAL A 72 -10.84 -7.80 -16.17
N ILE A 73 -11.52 -8.87 -16.59
CA ILE A 73 -10.87 -10.11 -17.06
C ILE A 73 -10.01 -9.84 -18.30
N GLY A 74 -10.53 -9.08 -19.27
CA GLY A 74 -9.79 -8.70 -20.47
C GLY A 74 -8.56 -7.85 -20.15
N ALA A 75 -8.72 -6.86 -19.27
CA ALA A 75 -7.62 -6.00 -18.81
C ALA A 75 -6.56 -6.81 -18.05
N GLN A 76 -6.96 -7.73 -17.16
CA GLN A 76 -6.05 -8.60 -16.45
C GLN A 76 -5.27 -9.50 -17.42
N GLY A 77 -5.96 -10.10 -18.39
CA GLY A 77 -5.32 -10.92 -19.42
C GLY A 77 -4.30 -10.12 -20.23
N LEU A 78 -4.63 -8.91 -20.65
CA LEU A 78 -3.72 -8.06 -21.40
C LEU A 78 -2.53 -7.61 -20.55
N SER A 79 -2.78 -7.03 -19.38
CA SER A 79 -1.75 -6.48 -18.50
C SER A 79 -0.79 -7.55 -18.00
N PHE A 80 -1.29 -8.74 -17.64
CA PHE A 80 -0.45 -9.85 -17.19
C PHE A 80 0.55 -10.27 -18.26
N ASN A 81 0.08 -10.49 -19.50
CA ASN A 81 0.94 -10.87 -20.60
C ASN A 81 1.92 -9.75 -20.98
N ALA A 82 1.46 -8.49 -21.00
CA ALA A 82 2.29 -7.34 -21.29
C ALA A 82 3.43 -7.20 -20.26
N LEU A 83 3.11 -7.33 -18.97
CA LEU A 83 4.10 -7.25 -17.89
C LEU A 83 5.13 -8.39 -17.98
N ILE A 84 4.70 -9.63 -18.26
CA ILE A 84 5.65 -10.76 -18.44
C ILE A 84 6.62 -10.46 -19.59
N ILE A 85 6.10 -10.05 -20.75
CA ILE A 85 6.94 -9.77 -21.91
C ILE A 85 7.90 -8.61 -21.61
N SER A 86 7.43 -7.54 -20.96
CA SER A 86 8.29 -6.42 -20.60
C SER A 86 9.37 -6.81 -19.59
N TYR A 87 9.07 -7.70 -18.64
CA TYR A 87 10.05 -8.22 -17.68
C TYR A 87 11.14 -9.05 -18.36
N VAL A 88 10.80 -9.86 -19.37
CA VAL A 88 11.79 -10.63 -20.14
C VAL A 88 12.70 -9.72 -20.96
N ILE A 89 12.15 -8.64 -21.54
CA ILE A 89 12.93 -7.70 -22.36
C ILE A 89 13.81 -6.80 -21.50
N SER A 90 13.25 -6.18 -20.45
CA SER A 90 13.96 -5.27 -19.58
C SER A 90 13.27 -5.14 -18.22
N PRO A 91 13.74 -5.87 -17.18
CA PRO A 91 13.16 -5.78 -15.86
C PRO A 91 13.33 -4.37 -15.24
N ARG A 92 14.44 -3.68 -15.56
CA ARG A 92 14.69 -2.30 -15.09
C ARG A 92 13.64 -1.31 -15.55
N ILE A 93 13.29 -1.35 -16.84
CA ILE A 93 12.25 -0.46 -17.39
C ILE A 93 10.90 -0.81 -16.76
N CYS A 94 10.61 -2.10 -16.58
CA CYS A 94 9.36 -2.52 -15.96
C CYS A 94 9.23 -2.01 -14.51
N HIS A 95 10.28 -2.15 -13.70
CA HIS A 95 10.29 -1.63 -12.33
C HIS A 95 10.14 -0.11 -12.27
N ARG A 96 10.81 0.63 -13.16
CA ARG A 96 10.62 2.10 -13.25
C ARG A 96 9.20 2.47 -13.65
N PHE A 97 8.64 1.77 -14.63
CA PHE A 97 7.27 1.99 -15.08
C PHE A 97 6.26 1.77 -13.94
N VAL A 98 6.38 0.67 -13.21
CA VAL A 98 5.51 0.37 -12.07
C VAL A 98 5.71 1.40 -10.95
N GLY A 99 6.95 1.78 -10.62
CA GLY A 99 7.23 2.80 -9.60
C GLY A 99 6.55 4.16 -9.87
N TYR A 100 6.47 4.57 -11.14
CA TYR A 100 5.71 5.78 -11.53
C TYR A 100 4.19 5.59 -11.46
N PHE A 101 3.70 4.37 -11.65
CA PHE A 101 2.26 4.06 -11.62
C PHE A 101 1.70 4.01 -10.18
N GLU A 102 2.54 3.76 -9.18
CA GLU A 102 2.12 3.64 -7.77
C GLU A 102 1.23 4.80 -7.34
N GLY A 103 0.08 4.44 -6.75
CA GLY A 103 -1.12 5.27 -6.67
C GLY A 103 -1.12 6.33 -5.58
N VAL A 104 0.04 6.67 -4.98
CA VAL A 104 0.15 7.54 -3.79
C VAL A 104 -0.67 8.83 -3.93
N THR A 105 -0.60 9.48 -5.09
CA THR A 105 -1.33 10.74 -5.37
C THR A 105 -2.85 10.57 -5.32
N THR A 106 -3.35 9.41 -5.73
CA THR A 106 -4.79 9.09 -5.70
C THR A 106 -5.29 9.06 -4.26
N TYR A 107 -4.56 8.41 -3.37
CA TYR A 107 -4.93 8.31 -1.95
C TYR A 107 -4.81 9.65 -1.21
N ILE A 108 -3.78 10.45 -1.53
CA ILE A 108 -3.67 11.83 -1.02
C ILE A 108 -4.92 12.63 -1.39
N ARG A 109 -5.37 12.55 -2.65
CA ARG A 109 -6.55 13.29 -3.12
C ARG A 109 -7.83 12.78 -2.47
N ALA A 110 -7.98 11.46 -2.34
CA ALA A 110 -9.15 10.86 -1.71
C ALA A 110 -9.29 11.29 -0.24
N ILE A 111 -8.21 11.26 0.54
CA ILE A 111 -8.19 11.75 1.93
C ILE A 111 -8.58 13.23 1.98
N ALA A 112 -7.97 14.06 1.12
CA ALA A 112 -8.30 15.49 1.05
C ALA A 112 -9.73 15.78 0.52
N ASP A 113 -10.38 14.83 -0.17
CA ASP A 113 -11.78 14.92 -0.57
C ASP A 113 -12.71 14.59 0.61
N ILE A 114 -12.36 13.59 1.43
CA ILE A 114 -13.08 13.21 2.65
C ILE A 114 -13.02 14.35 3.68
N GLU A 115 -11.83 14.88 3.97
CA GLU A 115 -11.63 15.96 4.95
C GLU A 115 -12.38 17.24 4.58
N LYS A 116 -12.54 17.51 3.29
CA LYS A 116 -13.30 18.67 2.78
C LYS A 116 -14.80 18.39 2.65
N GLY A 117 -15.27 17.23 3.10
CA GLY A 117 -16.68 16.84 3.07
C GLY A 117 -17.24 16.59 1.66
N ARG A 118 -16.39 16.37 0.65
CA ARG A 118 -16.84 16.06 -0.73
C ARG A 118 -17.38 14.63 -0.86
N LEU A 119 -17.00 13.74 0.06
CA LEU A 119 -17.38 12.34 0.11
C LEU A 119 -18.10 12.01 1.44
N PRO A 120 -19.32 12.55 1.67
CA PRO A 120 -20.02 12.40 2.94
C PRO A 120 -20.36 10.95 3.27
N GLU A 121 -20.55 10.09 2.26
CA GLU A 121 -20.80 8.66 2.45
C GLU A 121 -19.59 7.91 3.02
N TRP A 122 -18.38 8.47 2.91
CA TRP A 122 -17.13 7.82 3.34
C TRP A 122 -16.65 8.31 4.70
N SER A 123 -17.14 9.46 5.16
CA SER A 123 -16.77 10.03 6.46
C SER A 123 -17.20 9.17 7.65
N ASP A 124 -18.37 8.52 7.56
CA ASP A 124 -18.90 7.65 8.61
C ASP A 124 -18.71 6.16 8.30
N LEU A 125 -18.07 5.84 7.16
CA LEU A 125 -17.92 4.47 6.71
C LEU A 125 -16.81 3.78 7.50
N GLN A 126 -17.14 2.61 8.05
CA GLN A 126 -16.16 1.77 8.72
C GLN A 126 -15.34 0.97 7.71
N ALA A 127 -14.05 0.83 7.98
CA ALA A 127 -13.14 -0.05 7.29
C ALA A 127 -13.64 -1.51 7.38
N PRO A 128 -13.51 -2.31 6.31
CA PRO A 128 -13.86 -3.72 6.35
C PRO A 128 -13.03 -4.49 7.40
N ASP A 129 -13.62 -5.47 8.09
CA ASP A 129 -12.92 -6.30 9.09
C ASP A 129 -11.62 -6.93 8.57
N ILE A 130 -11.60 -7.30 7.29
CA ILE A 130 -10.41 -7.87 6.62
C ILE A 130 -9.25 -6.87 6.63
N ALA A 131 -9.55 -5.59 6.40
CA ALA A 131 -8.57 -4.51 6.40
C ALA A 131 -8.04 -4.27 7.82
N ILE A 132 -8.94 -4.14 8.79
CA ILE A 132 -8.59 -3.96 10.21
C ILE A 132 -7.65 -5.06 10.69
N HIS A 133 -7.94 -6.31 10.34
CA HIS A 133 -7.10 -7.44 10.70
C HIS A 133 -5.77 -7.51 9.93
N TYR A 134 -5.76 -7.12 8.65
CA TYR A 134 -4.55 -7.15 7.83
C TYR A 134 -3.53 -6.10 8.30
N TRP A 135 -3.97 -4.84 8.44
CA TRP A 135 -3.14 -3.72 8.88
C TRP A 135 -3.02 -3.61 10.41
N LYS A 136 -3.64 -4.53 11.18
CA LYS A 136 -3.72 -4.51 12.65
C LYS A 136 -4.08 -3.11 13.20
N MET A 137 -5.10 -2.50 12.61
CA MET A 137 -5.48 -1.12 12.95
C MET A 137 -5.84 -1.02 14.45
N PRO A 138 -5.48 0.07 15.14
CA PRO A 138 -5.77 0.22 16.57
C PRO A 138 -7.27 0.48 16.82
N GLU A 139 -7.73 0.07 18.01
CA GLU A 139 -9.12 0.28 18.41
C GLU A 139 -9.49 1.77 18.39
N GLY A 140 -10.58 2.09 17.70
CA GLY A 140 -11.07 3.46 17.54
C GLY A 140 -10.64 4.17 16.25
N GLN A 141 -9.74 3.58 15.45
CA GLN A 141 -9.33 4.11 14.14
C GLN A 141 -9.84 3.23 12.98
N TYR A 142 -11.07 2.75 13.08
CA TYR A 142 -11.67 1.83 12.08
C TYR A 142 -12.44 2.55 10.99
N ASP A 143 -12.19 3.84 10.78
CA ASP A 143 -12.81 4.60 9.71
C ASP A 143 -12.05 4.43 8.38
N VAL A 144 -12.74 4.72 7.27
CA VAL A 144 -12.16 4.64 5.93
C VAL A 144 -11.02 5.65 5.73
N ASN A 145 -11.01 6.80 6.39
CA ASN A 145 -9.90 7.75 6.26
C ASN A 145 -8.61 7.15 6.83
N SER A 146 -8.67 6.61 8.05
CA SER A 146 -7.58 5.85 8.68
C SER A 146 -7.08 4.74 7.77
N LEU A 147 -7.98 3.95 7.19
CA LEU A 147 -7.63 2.90 6.22
C LEU A 147 -6.88 3.45 4.98
N LEU A 148 -7.32 4.58 4.40
CA LEU A 148 -6.64 5.17 3.25
C LEU A 148 -5.22 5.66 3.59
N LEU A 149 -4.96 6.03 4.85
CA LEU A 149 -3.61 6.37 5.31
C LEU A 149 -2.69 5.15 5.29
N TYR A 150 -3.14 3.99 5.79
CA TYR A 150 -2.39 2.73 5.70
C TYR A 150 -2.09 2.34 4.24
N ILE A 151 -3.11 2.38 3.37
CA ILE A 151 -2.93 2.06 1.94
C ILE A 151 -1.93 3.03 1.29
N ARG A 152 -2.01 4.32 1.61
CA ARG A 152 -1.08 5.32 1.07
C ARG A 152 0.37 5.00 1.46
N VAL A 153 0.60 4.52 2.68
CA VAL A 153 1.93 4.13 3.15
C VAL A 153 2.45 2.94 2.36
N ASP A 154 1.64 1.90 2.15
CA ASP A 154 2.00 0.73 1.34
C ASP A 154 2.37 1.12 -0.10
N GLU A 155 1.59 1.98 -0.74
CA GLU A 155 1.85 2.47 -2.10
C GLU A 155 3.16 3.29 -2.17
N ALA A 156 3.45 4.08 -1.13
CA ALA A 156 4.70 4.82 -1.03
C ALA A 156 5.90 3.86 -0.87
N LYS A 157 5.70 2.75 -0.16
CA LYS A 157 6.71 1.70 0.00
C LYS A 157 6.94 0.92 -1.30
N HIS A 158 5.88 0.53 -2.00
CA HIS A 158 5.99 -0.09 -3.31
C HIS A 158 6.75 0.80 -4.30
N ARG A 159 6.49 2.11 -4.26
CA ARG A 159 7.23 3.09 -5.07
C ARG A 159 8.72 3.07 -4.78
N GLU A 160 9.11 3.13 -3.51
CA GLU A 160 10.52 3.05 -3.12
C GLU A 160 11.16 1.75 -3.61
N VAL A 161 10.52 0.61 -3.37
CA VAL A 161 11.02 -0.71 -3.77
C VAL A 161 11.20 -0.79 -5.28
N ASN A 162 10.18 -0.41 -6.04
CA ASN A 162 10.21 -0.47 -7.50
C ASN A 162 11.24 0.50 -8.11
N HIS A 163 11.38 1.72 -7.60
CA HIS A 163 12.44 2.61 -8.08
C HIS A 163 13.83 2.09 -7.72
N THR A 164 14.02 1.55 -6.52
CA THR A 164 15.29 0.94 -6.10
C THR A 164 15.67 -0.24 -7.01
N LEU A 165 14.74 -1.18 -7.24
CA LEU A 165 14.97 -2.29 -8.17
C LEU A 165 15.20 -1.80 -9.61
N GLY A 166 14.59 -0.68 -10.00
CA GLY A 166 14.85 0.01 -11.26
C GLY A 166 16.26 0.60 -11.40
N ASN A 167 16.99 0.79 -10.29
CA ASN A 167 18.36 1.30 -10.25
C ASN A 167 19.41 0.17 -10.18
N LEU A 168 19.02 -1.04 -9.75
CA LEU A 168 19.93 -2.18 -9.58
C LEU A 168 20.13 -3.02 -10.85
N ASP A 169 21.20 -3.81 -10.86
CA ASP A 169 21.41 -4.89 -11.81
C ASP A 169 20.84 -6.22 -11.34
N GLN A 170 19.65 -6.54 -11.83
CA GLN A 170 18.89 -7.74 -11.47
C GLN A 170 19.65 -9.07 -11.66
N LEU A 171 20.75 -9.08 -12.42
CA LEU A 171 21.59 -10.28 -12.62
C LEU A 171 22.76 -10.40 -11.64
N LYS A 172 23.15 -9.32 -10.97
CA LYS A 172 24.40 -9.26 -10.18
C LYS A 172 24.19 -8.77 -8.75
N ASP A 173 23.21 -7.90 -8.58
CA ASP A 173 22.99 -7.17 -7.36
C ASP A 173 21.96 -7.90 -6.49
N PRO A 174 22.23 -8.12 -5.19
CA PRO A 174 21.26 -8.73 -4.29
C PRO A 174 20.08 -7.78 -4.01
N ASN A 175 18.96 -8.35 -3.54
CA ASN A 175 17.82 -7.54 -3.12
C ASN A 175 18.12 -6.87 -1.75
N PRO A 176 18.20 -5.52 -1.70
CA PRO A 176 18.63 -4.81 -0.51
C PRO A 176 17.59 -4.86 0.63
N PHE A 177 16.32 -5.09 0.32
CA PHE A 177 15.23 -5.18 1.30
C PHE A 177 15.20 -6.54 2.03
N THR A 178 16.04 -7.48 1.61
CA THR A 178 16.20 -8.80 2.26
C THR A 178 17.49 -8.91 3.06
N ALA A 179 18.39 -7.93 2.95
CA ALA A 179 19.66 -7.92 3.67
C ALA A 179 19.45 -7.53 5.14
N GLU A 180 20.21 -8.15 6.04
CA GLU A 180 20.34 -7.73 7.43
C GLU A 180 21.42 -6.66 7.51
N TRP A 181 21.05 -5.47 7.97
CA TRP A 181 21.95 -4.32 8.12
C TRP A 181 22.36 -4.17 9.59
N ASP A 182 23.63 -3.94 9.85
CA ASP A 182 24.09 -3.57 11.20
C ASP A 182 23.53 -2.19 11.55
N ALA A 183 22.66 -2.14 12.57
CA ALA A 183 21.86 -0.97 12.97
C ALA A 183 22.67 0.28 13.39
N LEU A 184 24.01 0.24 13.30
CA LEU A 184 24.92 1.26 13.82
C LEU A 184 25.50 2.20 12.75
N LEU A 185 25.35 1.91 11.45
CA LEU A 185 25.98 2.72 10.39
C LEU A 185 25.05 2.95 9.20
N ASN A 186 24.71 4.24 9.00
CA ASN A 186 24.02 4.85 7.85
C ASN A 186 22.55 4.47 7.63
N ALA A 187 21.79 5.40 7.02
CA ALA A 187 20.45 5.13 6.56
C ALA A 187 20.51 4.09 5.43
N HIS A 188 19.72 3.02 5.55
CA HIS A 188 19.69 1.91 4.60
C HIS A 188 18.25 1.56 4.19
N PRO A 189 18.07 0.86 3.06
CA PRO A 189 16.80 0.25 2.71
C PRO A 189 16.36 -0.67 3.86
N SER A 190 15.14 -0.45 4.34
CA SER A 190 14.52 -1.29 5.39
C SER A 190 13.18 -1.79 4.89
N LYS A 191 12.57 -2.74 5.61
CA LYS A 191 11.19 -3.17 5.29
C LYS A 191 10.16 -2.12 5.72
N GLY A 192 10.47 -1.41 6.81
CA GLY A 192 9.66 -0.28 7.27
C GLY A 192 9.86 0.99 6.44
N VAL A 193 9.31 2.08 6.97
CA VAL A 193 9.20 3.38 6.30
C VAL A 193 10.13 4.44 6.88
N GLN A 194 10.96 4.09 7.88
CA GLN A 194 11.79 5.03 8.64
C GLN A 194 12.75 5.81 7.74
N ASN A 195 13.22 5.19 6.65
CA ASN A 195 14.14 5.78 5.69
C ASN A 195 13.53 5.84 4.27
N LEU A 196 12.22 6.06 4.14
CA LEU A 196 11.54 5.99 2.84
C LEU A 196 12.10 6.99 1.82
N LYS A 197 12.64 6.49 0.70
CA LYS A 197 13.05 7.30 -0.46
C LYS A 197 12.08 7.12 -1.64
N MET A 198 11.32 8.17 -1.98
CA MET A 198 10.35 8.13 -3.09
C MET A 198 10.97 7.84 -4.46
N THR A 199 12.23 8.21 -4.67
CA THR A 199 12.99 7.94 -5.90
C THR A 199 13.75 6.62 -5.85
N GLY A 200 13.56 5.82 -4.80
CA GLY A 200 14.36 4.64 -4.51
C GLY A 200 15.76 4.99 -4.01
N TRP A 201 16.51 3.93 -3.71
CA TRP A 201 17.91 3.99 -3.33
C TRP A 201 18.81 3.81 -4.54
N GLU A 202 19.94 4.51 -4.54
CA GLU A 202 20.98 4.27 -5.54
C GLU A 202 21.80 3.04 -5.18
N LYS A 203 22.47 2.47 -6.19
CA LYS A 203 23.18 1.19 -6.06
C LYS A 203 24.23 1.21 -4.93
N ASP A 204 24.98 2.30 -4.82
CA ASP A 204 26.03 2.54 -3.83
C ASP A 204 25.50 2.76 -2.41
N GLU A 205 24.22 3.09 -2.27
CA GLU A 205 23.56 3.26 -0.98
C GLU A 205 22.83 1.98 -0.52
N ALA A 206 22.56 1.07 -1.44
CA ALA A 206 21.71 -0.10 -1.21
C ALA A 206 22.48 -1.43 -1.09
N ILE A 207 23.78 -1.47 -1.41
CA ILE A 207 24.59 -2.71 -1.49
C ILE A 207 25.96 -2.50 -0.84
#